data_AF-A0A2D4PL88-F1
#
_entry.id   AF-A0A2D4PL88-F1
#
_cell.length_a   1.000
_cell.length_b   1.000
_cell.length_c   1.000
_cell.angle_alpha   90.00
_cell.angle_beta   90.00
_cell.angle_gamma   90.00
#
_symmetry.space_group_name_H-M   'P 1'
#
loop_
_entity.id
_entity.type
_entity.pdbx_description
1 polymer ?
#
loop_
_entity_poly.entity_id
_entity_poly.type
_entity_poly.pdbx_seq_one_letter_code
_entity_poly.pdbx_strand_id
1 'polypeptide(L)'
;AYSPNEISEGSLVEAEDISQLLADVACFAERLEKLKDVVLQEDGPESRRSLAHECLGEALRILRQVINKYPLLNTLETLTAAGTLISRVKGFHYESNNEAEKREFEKAVEMIAVSFSSTVSEFLMGEVDSSTILSIPLSDLNQSVENLY
;
A
#
# COMPACT_ATOMS: atom_id res chain seq x y z
N ALA A 1 -9.02 -12.47 48.57
CA ALA A 1 -9.00 -13.03 47.20
C ALA A 1 -9.38 -11.91 46.26
N TYR A 2 -8.40 -11.26 45.63
CA TYR A 2 -8.64 -10.24 44.62
C TYR A 2 -8.30 -10.86 43.27
N SER A 3 -9.29 -10.89 42.38
CA SER A 3 -9.15 -11.37 41.00
C SER A 3 -8.19 -10.49 40.22
N PRO A 4 -7.26 -11.04 39.43
CA PRO A 4 -6.69 -10.34 38.30
C PRO A 4 -7.57 -10.63 37.09
N ASN A 5 -8.23 -9.58 36.59
CA ASN A 5 -8.86 -9.56 35.29
C ASN A 5 -7.74 -9.47 34.24
N GLU A 6 -7.16 -10.60 33.85
CA GLU A 6 -6.25 -10.67 32.70
C GLU A 6 -7.08 -10.85 31.43
N ILE A 7 -7.68 -9.75 30.97
CA ILE A 7 -8.14 -9.60 29.60
C ILE A 7 -7.21 -8.56 28.99
N SER A 8 -6.04 -8.99 28.54
CA SER A 8 -5.11 -8.11 27.84
C SER A 8 -4.22 -8.91 26.89
N GLU A 9 -4.79 -9.80 26.08
CA GLU A 9 -4.06 -10.39 24.95
C GLU A 9 -5.00 -10.56 23.77
N GLY A 10 -4.79 -9.74 22.74
CA GLY A 10 -5.63 -9.65 21.54
C GLY A 10 -6.10 -8.22 21.35
N SER A 11 -5.22 -7.36 20.83
CA SER A 11 -5.52 -6.00 20.38
C SER A 11 -6.63 -6.03 19.32
N LEU A 12 -7.88 -6.09 19.77
CA LEU A 12 -9.07 -5.93 18.95
C LEU A 12 -9.07 -4.48 18.48
N VAL A 13 -8.71 -4.26 17.21
CA VAL A 13 -8.70 -2.95 16.55
C VAL A 13 -9.92 -2.14 17.01
N GLU A 14 -9.71 -1.00 17.65
CA GLU A 14 -10.81 -0.17 18.14
C GLU A 14 -11.68 0.28 16.96
N ALA A 15 -13.00 0.43 17.15
CA ALA A 15 -13.92 0.77 16.06
C ALA A 15 -13.53 2.06 15.31
N GLU A 16 -12.87 3.00 16.00
CA GLU A 16 -12.29 4.22 15.43
C GLU A 16 -11.10 3.91 14.51
N ASP A 17 -10.24 2.96 14.90
CA ASP A 17 -9.12 2.51 14.06
C ASP A 17 -9.59 1.73 12.83
N ILE A 18 -10.68 0.96 12.94
CA ILE A 18 -11.32 0.31 11.79
C ILE A 18 -11.86 1.38 10.82
N SER A 19 -12.57 2.37 11.35
CA SER A 19 -13.16 3.44 10.53
C SER A 19 -12.09 4.25 9.80
N GLN A 20 -10.98 4.57 10.48
CA GLN A 20 -9.85 5.26 9.87
C GLN A 20 -9.15 4.41 8.81
N LEU A 21 -8.95 3.10 9.08
CA LEU A 21 -8.38 2.18 8.10
C LEU A 21 -9.22 2.15 6.83
N LEU A 22 -10.54 2.00 6.95
CA LEU A 22 -11.44 1.97 5.80
C LEU A 22 -11.42 3.29 5.02
N ALA A 23 -11.31 4.43 5.71
CA ALA A 23 -11.17 5.73 5.06
C ALA A 23 -9.85 5.84 4.27
N ASP A 24 -8.74 5.37 4.85
CA ASP A 24 -7.44 5.38 4.17
C ASP A 24 -7.41 4.41 2.98
N VAL A 25 -8.06 3.24 3.10
CA VAL A 25 -8.23 2.26 2.02
C VAL A 25 -9.07 2.84 0.88
N ALA A 26 -10.17 3.52 1.19
CA ALA A 26 -10.99 4.20 0.19
C ALA A 26 -10.21 5.30 -0.54
N CYS A 27 -9.43 6.09 0.20
CA CYS A 27 -8.54 7.11 -0.36
C CYS A 27 -7.48 6.49 -1.28
N PHE A 28 -6.89 5.36 -0.89
CA PHE A 28 -5.95 4.63 -1.72
C PHE A 28 -6.59 4.12 -3.02
N ALA A 29 -7.78 3.52 -2.94
CA ALA A 29 -8.53 3.05 -4.10
C ALA A 29 -8.86 4.20 -5.07
N GLU A 30 -9.29 5.35 -4.57
CA GLU A 30 -9.53 6.56 -5.38
C GLU A 30 -8.27 7.00 -6.14
N ARG A 31 -7.09 6.96 -5.49
CA ARG A 31 -5.83 7.31 -6.16
C ARG A 31 -5.39 6.29 -7.19
N LEU A 32 -5.66 5.01 -6.99
CA LEU A 32 -5.44 3.98 -8.00
C LEU A 32 -6.35 4.16 -9.21
N GLU A 33 -7.62 4.51 -8.99
CA GLU A 33 -8.56 4.80 -10.06
C GLU A 33 -8.14 6.03 -10.86
N LYS A 34 -7.80 7.14 -10.18
CA LYS A 34 -7.27 8.34 -10.83
C LYS A 34 -6.00 8.05 -11.65
N LEU A 35 -5.08 7.25 -11.10
CA LEU A 35 -3.88 6.82 -11.82
C LEU A 35 -4.24 6.07 -13.10
N LYS A 36 -5.20 5.14 -13.02
CA LYS A 36 -5.69 4.38 -14.17
C LYS A 36 -6.25 5.29 -15.24
N ASP A 37 -7.11 6.24 -14.86
CA ASP A 37 -7.71 7.19 -15.80
C ASP A 37 -6.65 8.05 -16.49
N VAL A 38 -5.67 8.57 -15.74
CA VAL A 38 -4.59 9.37 -16.31
C VAL A 38 -3.74 8.56 -17.30
N VAL A 39 -3.38 7.32 -16.97
CA VAL A 39 -2.52 6.49 -17.84
C VAL A 39 -3.26 6.05 -19.11
N LEU A 40 -4.55 5.75 -19.00
CA LEU A 40 -5.36 5.26 -20.12
C LEU A 40 -6.00 6.38 -20.96
N GLN A 41 -6.02 7.62 -20.46
CA GLN A 41 -6.55 8.78 -21.20
C GLN A 41 -5.83 8.97 -22.54
N GLU A 42 -6.58 9.13 -23.62
CA GLU A 42 -6.05 9.27 -24.98
C GLU A 42 -5.81 10.73 -25.40
N ASP A 43 -6.33 11.70 -24.64
CA ASP A 43 -6.23 13.13 -24.91
C ASP A 43 -5.09 13.81 -24.11
N GLY A 44 -4.18 14.51 -24.81
CA GLY A 44 -3.17 15.37 -24.17
C GLY A 44 -1.88 14.66 -23.69
N PRO A 45 -1.07 14.08 -24.59
CA PRO A 45 0.10 13.27 -24.23
C PRO A 45 1.22 14.06 -23.55
N GLU A 46 1.32 15.37 -23.76
CA GLU A 46 2.46 16.20 -23.34
C GLU A 46 2.62 16.32 -21.81
N SER A 47 1.60 15.96 -21.03
CA SER A 47 1.67 15.94 -19.55
C SER A 47 1.31 14.59 -18.92
N ARG A 48 0.81 13.63 -19.71
CA ARG A 48 0.27 12.36 -19.21
C ARG A 48 1.26 11.59 -18.34
N ARG A 49 2.52 11.54 -18.78
CA ARG A 49 3.61 10.91 -18.03
C ARG A 49 3.83 11.57 -16.67
N SER A 50 3.91 12.89 -16.63
CA SER A 50 4.12 13.65 -15.39
C SER A 50 2.96 13.46 -14.41
N LEU A 51 1.73 13.54 -14.92
CA LEU A 51 0.51 13.33 -14.13
C LEU A 51 0.41 11.90 -13.59
N ALA A 52 0.78 10.89 -14.39
CA ALA A 52 0.80 9.49 -13.96
C ALA A 52 1.83 9.27 -12.86
N HIS A 53 3.02 9.86 -12.97
CA HIS A 53 4.03 9.79 -11.91
C HIS A 53 3.58 10.51 -10.63
N GLU A 54 2.90 11.65 -10.75
CA GLU A 54 2.31 12.34 -9.60
C GLU A 54 1.24 11.49 -8.92
N CYS A 55 0.26 10.96 -9.68
CA CYS A 55 -0.82 10.12 -9.15
C CYS A 55 -0.28 8.84 -8.50
N LEU A 56 0.73 8.20 -9.11
CA LEU A 56 1.42 7.06 -8.51
C LEU A 56 2.09 7.45 -7.19
N GLY A 57 2.77 8.61 -7.14
CA GLY A 57 3.39 9.12 -5.93
C GLY A 57 2.38 9.34 -4.81
N GLU A 58 1.21 9.91 -5.13
CA GLU A 58 0.11 10.09 -4.17
C GLU A 58 -0.40 8.74 -3.64
N ALA A 59 -0.67 7.77 -4.52
CA ALA A 59 -1.12 6.44 -4.13
C ALA A 59 -0.10 5.74 -3.20
N LEU A 60 1.18 5.75 -3.58
CA LEU A 60 2.25 5.13 -2.78
C LEU A 60 2.45 5.84 -1.44
N ARG A 61 2.21 7.15 -1.37
CA ARG A 61 2.26 7.90 -0.11
C ARG A 61 1.18 7.42 0.85
N ILE A 62 -0.06 7.26 0.38
CA ILE A 62 -1.16 6.73 1.20
C ILE A 62 -0.85 5.31 1.65
N LEU A 63 -0.42 4.45 0.73
CA LEU A 63 -0.03 3.07 1.06
C LEU A 63 1.02 3.03 2.17
N ARG A 64 2.05 3.88 2.07
CA ARG A 64 3.09 4.00 3.11
C ARG A 64 2.54 4.51 4.44
N GLN A 65 1.62 5.48 4.43
CA GLN A 65 0.98 5.99 5.65
C GLN A 65 0.17 4.89 6.34
N VAL A 66 -0.59 4.11 5.56
CA VAL A 66 -1.37 2.97 6.07
C VAL A 66 -0.45 1.90 6.65
N ILE A 67 0.61 1.51 5.93
CA ILE A 67 1.60 0.53 6.42
C ILE A 67 2.29 0.99 7.71
N ASN A 68 2.65 2.27 7.81
CA ASN A 68 3.27 2.81 9.03
C ASN A 68 2.30 2.77 10.23
N LYS A 69 1.00 3.02 9.99
CA LYS A 69 -0.03 2.97 11.04
C LYS A 69 -0.40 1.53 11.42
N TYR A 70 -0.44 0.64 10.44
CA TYR A 70 -0.81 -0.77 10.58
C TYR A 70 0.32 -1.66 10.02
N PRO A 71 1.39 -1.93 10.79
CA PRO A 71 2.56 -2.67 10.32
C PRO A 71 2.25 -4.08 9.82
N LEU A 72 1.16 -4.69 10.30
CA LEU A 72 0.67 -5.98 9.85
C LEU A 72 0.27 -5.98 8.36
N LEU A 73 -0.06 -4.82 7.79
CA LEU A 73 -0.36 -4.69 6.35
C LEU A 73 0.91 -4.68 5.46
N ASN A 74 2.11 -4.66 6.05
CA ASN A 74 3.39 -4.65 5.33
C ASN A 74 3.78 -6.04 4.81
N THR A 75 2.95 -6.61 3.95
CA THR A 75 3.16 -7.95 3.38
C THR A 75 4.02 -7.91 2.12
N LEU A 76 4.78 -8.98 1.87
CA LEU A 76 5.57 -9.14 0.65
C LEU A 76 4.69 -9.02 -0.61
N GLU A 77 3.47 -9.55 -0.56
CA GLU A 77 2.51 -9.51 -1.66
C GLU A 77 2.12 -8.07 -1.99
N THR A 78 1.74 -7.27 -0.99
CA THR A 78 1.41 -5.85 -1.16
C THR A 78 2.59 -5.06 -1.74
N LEU A 79 3.80 -5.28 -1.22
CA LEU A 79 5.01 -4.61 -1.73
C LEU A 79 5.40 -5.05 -3.14
N THR A 80 5.22 -6.33 -3.47
CA THR A 80 5.51 -6.87 -4.81
C THR A 80 4.52 -6.31 -5.84
N ALA A 81 3.24 -6.22 -5.48
CA ALA A 81 2.22 -5.60 -6.33
C ALA A 81 2.53 -4.11 -6.55
N ALA A 82 2.92 -3.38 -5.50
CA ALA A 82 3.37 -1.99 -5.61
C ALA A 82 4.61 -1.83 -6.50
N GLY A 83 5.62 -2.70 -6.33
CA GLY A 83 6.81 -2.73 -7.19
C GLY A 83 6.45 -2.99 -8.66
N THR A 84 5.51 -3.89 -8.91
CA THR A 84 5.00 -4.19 -10.25
C THR A 84 4.30 -2.98 -10.86
N LEU A 85 3.39 -2.33 -10.11
CA LEU A 85 2.71 -1.12 -10.56
C LEU A 85 3.71 0.00 -10.88
N ILE A 86 4.70 0.23 -10.02
CA ILE A 86 5.78 1.22 -10.26
C ILE A 86 6.51 0.92 -11.57
N SER A 87 6.86 -0.34 -11.79
CA SER A 87 7.54 -0.78 -13.00
C SER A 87 6.69 -0.53 -14.24
N ARG A 88 5.39 -0.82 -14.18
CA ARG A 88 4.46 -0.56 -15.29
C ARG A 88 4.32 0.92 -15.59
N VAL A 89 4.10 1.78 -14.59
CA VAL A 89 3.97 3.24 -14.80
C VAL A 89 5.26 3.84 -15.36
N LYS A 90 6.44 3.40 -14.88
CA LYS A 90 7.74 3.89 -15.38
C LYS A 90 8.05 3.41 -16.79
N GLY A 91 7.67 2.17 -17.12
CA GLY A 91 7.91 1.54 -18.41
C GLY A 91 6.82 1.79 -19.45
N PHE A 92 5.73 2.46 -19.09
CA PHE A 92 4.59 2.69 -19.98
C PHE A 92 4.95 3.65 -21.12
N HIS A 93 4.69 3.25 -22.35
CA HIS A 93 4.91 4.11 -23.52
C HIS A 93 3.74 5.09 -23.72
N TYR A 94 3.81 6.26 -23.07
CA TYR A 94 2.77 7.30 -23.12
C TYR A 94 2.57 7.96 -24.49
N GLU A 95 3.38 7.66 -25.50
CA GLU A 95 3.23 8.19 -26.86
C GLU A 95 2.68 7.12 -27.82
N SER A 96 2.58 5.87 -27.36
CA SER A 96 2.19 4.72 -28.16
C SER A 96 0.82 4.22 -27.75
N ASN A 97 -0.06 3.95 -28.72
CA ASN A 97 -1.36 3.35 -28.43
C ASN A 97 -1.29 1.82 -28.39
N ASN A 98 -0.51 1.29 -27.44
CA ASN A 98 -0.29 -0.15 -27.30
C ASN A 98 -1.30 -0.80 -26.35
N GLU A 99 -2.32 -1.45 -26.91
CA GLU A 99 -3.37 -2.15 -26.16
C GLU A 99 -2.84 -3.25 -25.23
N ALA A 100 -1.73 -3.91 -25.59
CA ALA A 100 -1.12 -4.92 -24.73
C ALA A 100 -0.52 -4.30 -23.46
N GLU A 101 0.12 -3.14 -23.58
CA GLU A 101 0.65 -2.39 -22.44
C GLU A 101 -0.47 -1.83 -21.57
N LYS A 102 -1.54 -1.29 -22.17
CA LYS A 102 -2.73 -0.83 -21.44
C LYS A 102 -3.31 -1.95 -20.58
N ARG A 103 -3.59 -3.11 -21.18
CA ARG A 103 -4.11 -4.28 -20.47
C ARG A 103 -3.20 -4.74 -19.34
N GLU A 104 -1.89 -4.73 -19.58
CA GLU A 104 -0.92 -5.19 -18.59
C GLU A 104 -0.72 -4.19 -17.44
N PHE A 105 -0.88 -2.90 -17.72
CA PHE A 105 -0.97 -1.87 -16.71
C PHE A 105 -2.25 -2.01 -15.86
N GLU A 106 -3.41 -2.22 -16.49
CA GLU A 106 -4.67 -2.47 -15.78
C GLU A 106 -4.58 -3.66 -14.83
N LYS A 107 -3.97 -4.77 -15.28
CA LYS A 107 -3.70 -5.92 -14.42
C LYS A 107 -2.80 -5.58 -13.23
N ALA A 108 -1.82 -4.68 -13.40
CA ALA A 108 -0.97 -4.28 -12.30
C ALA A 108 -1.73 -3.43 -11.27
N VAL A 109 -2.66 -2.58 -11.72
CA VAL A 109 -3.59 -1.84 -10.84
C VAL A 109 -4.52 -2.80 -10.11
N GLU A 110 -5.11 -3.77 -10.81
CA GLU A 110 -5.96 -4.80 -10.22
C GLU A 110 -5.18 -5.65 -9.20
N MET A 111 -3.96 -6.06 -9.54
CA MET A 111 -3.10 -6.85 -8.67
C MET A 111 -2.86 -6.16 -7.33
N ILE A 112 -2.50 -4.87 -7.33
CA ILE A 112 -2.30 -4.15 -6.05
C ILE A 112 -3.61 -3.98 -5.29
N ALA A 113 -4.72 -3.71 -5.97
CA ALA A 113 -6.01 -3.58 -5.32
C ALA A 113 -6.43 -4.90 -4.64
N VAL A 114 -6.30 -6.02 -5.35
CA VAL A 114 -6.61 -7.36 -4.83
C VAL A 114 -5.67 -7.71 -3.68
N SER A 115 -4.35 -7.65 -3.87
CA SER A 115 -3.38 -7.99 -2.81
C SER A 115 -3.60 -7.15 -1.55
N PHE A 116 -3.78 -5.84 -1.70
CA PHE A 116 -4.00 -4.96 -0.56
C PHE A 116 -5.35 -5.22 0.12
N SER A 117 -6.42 -5.44 -0.66
CA SER A 117 -7.75 -5.76 -0.10
C SER A 117 -7.77 -7.08 0.66
N SER A 118 -7.07 -8.11 0.17
CA SER A 118 -6.92 -9.39 0.86
C SER A 118 -6.21 -9.19 2.20
N THR A 119 -5.07 -8.50 2.20
CA THR A 119 -4.32 -8.22 3.43
C THR A 119 -5.14 -7.40 4.43
N VAL A 120 -5.92 -6.42 3.99
CA VAL A 120 -6.83 -5.66 4.86
C VAL A 120 -7.95 -6.54 5.42
N SER A 121 -8.52 -7.43 4.60
CA SER A 121 -9.55 -8.37 5.05
C SER A 121 -9.02 -9.33 6.11
N GLU A 122 -7.87 -9.94 5.88
CA GLU A 122 -7.18 -10.81 6.83
C GLU A 122 -6.88 -10.06 8.13
N PHE A 123 -6.43 -8.81 8.03
CA PHE A 123 -6.13 -7.97 9.20
C PHE A 123 -7.39 -7.71 10.04
N LEU A 124 -8.51 -7.39 9.38
CA LEU A 124 -9.79 -7.16 10.07
C LEU A 124 -10.37 -8.44 10.68
N MET A 125 -10.10 -9.60 10.08
CA MET A 125 -10.51 -10.91 10.61
C MET A 125 -9.56 -11.44 11.70
N GLY A 126 -8.41 -10.78 11.91
CA GLY A 126 -7.38 -11.21 12.87
C GLY A 126 -6.55 -12.39 12.39
N GLU A 127 -6.53 -12.65 11.09
CA GLU A 127 -5.89 -13.81 10.44
C GLU A 127 -4.48 -13.49 9.91
N VAL A 128 -3.97 -12.27 10.09
CA VAL A 128 -2.62 -11.91 9.62
C VAL A 128 -1.53 -12.50 10.51
N ASP A 129 -0.83 -13.50 9.97
CA ASP A 129 0.37 -14.06 10.58
C ASP A 129 1.53 -13.05 10.52
N SER A 130 2.21 -12.80 11.65
CA SER A 130 3.40 -11.94 11.71
C SER A 130 4.56 -12.43 10.81
N SER A 131 4.51 -13.70 10.39
CA SER A 131 5.45 -14.33 9.43
C SER A 131 5.36 -13.75 8.01
N THR A 132 4.23 -13.14 7.65
CA THR A 132 4.00 -12.52 6.33
C THR A 132 4.55 -11.09 6.25
N ILE A 133 4.86 -10.50 7.41
CA ILE A 133 5.42 -9.16 7.52
C ILE A 133 6.87 -9.20 7.06
N LEU A 134 7.19 -8.37 6.06
CA LEU A 134 8.58 -8.13 5.72
C LEU A 134 9.22 -7.35 6.86
N SER A 135 9.80 -8.07 7.81
CA SER A 135 10.63 -7.50 8.88
C SER A 135 11.81 -6.81 8.21
N ILE A 136 11.76 -5.48 8.11
CA ILE A 136 12.95 -4.69 7.80
C ILE A 136 13.98 -5.09 8.86
N PRO A 137 15.18 -5.58 8.51
CA PRO A 137 16.19 -5.84 9.52
C PRO A 137 16.38 -4.56 10.33
N LEU A 138 16.30 -4.68 11.66
CA LEU A 138 16.47 -3.62 12.67
C LEU A 138 17.91 -3.08 12.64
N SER A 139 18.39 -2.59 11.51
CA SER A 139 19.74 -2.06 11.35
C SER A 139 19.81 -0.54 11.50
N ASP A 140 18.67 0.16 11.62
CA ASP A 140 18.64 1.64 11.66
C ASP A 140 18.17 2.25 12.99
N LEU A 141 17.88 1.45 14.03
CA LEU A 141 17.48 1.99 15.35
C LEU A 141 18.62 2.01 16.40
N ASN A 142 19.87 1.70 16.04
CA ASN A 142 20.94 1.56 17.03
C ASN A 142 22.27 2.26 16.69
N GLN A 143 22.22 3.44 16.07
CA GLN A 143 23.37 4.36 16.04
C GLN A 143 23.12 5.59 16.92
N SER A 144 22.88 5.41 18.22
CA SER A 144 23.08 6.49 19.18
C SER A 144 23.15 6.02 20.64
N VAL A 145 24.14 5.19 20.98
CA VAL A 145 24.66 5.13 22.37
C VAL A 145 26.18 4.93 22.39
N GLU A 146 26.90 5.62 21.50
CA GLU A 146 28.35 5.81 21.63
C GLU A 146 28.64 7.30 21.64
N ASN A 147 28.50 7.92 22.81
CA ASN A 147 29.23 9.11 23.29
C ASN A 147 28.45 9.73 24.45
N LEU A 148 28.86 9.47 25.70
CA LEU A 148 29.68 10.41 26.48
C LEU A 148 29.79 9.94 27.95
N TYR A 149 31.04 9.90 28.42
CA TYR A 149 31.57 9.66 29.78
C TYR A 149 31.87 8.22 30.21
#